data_AF-A0A953QBF1-F1
#
_entry.id   AF-A0A953QBF1-F1
#
_cell.length_a   1.000
_cell.length_b   1.000
_cell.length_c   1.000
_cell.angle_alpha   90.00
_cell.angle_beta   90.00
_cell.angle_gamma   90.00
#
_symmetry.space_group_name_H-M   'P 1'
#
loop_
_entity.id
_entity.type
_entity.pdbx_description
1 polymer ?
#
loop_
_entity_poly.entity_id
_entity_poly.type
_entity_poly.pdbx_seq_one_letter_code
_entity_poly.pdbx_strand_id
1 'polypeptide(L)'
;MNVQHLFAVQTGGGSMGWLGFAPLIFIFAIFYFLLIMPQQRRQKKWQQMLSELKTGDKVVTSGGLRGTIIAIKDDYIHLRVPPDNLKIEVSRASVASVATPEDSSKSGS
;
A
#
# COMPACT_ATOMS: atom_id res chain seq x y z
N MET A 1 27.72 36.50 28.73
CA MET A 1 26.81 36.05 27.65
C MET A 1 26.36 34.63 28.03
N ASN A 2 25.22 34.50 28.71
CA ASN A 2 24.85 33.24 29.37
C ASN A 2 24.05 32.35 28.41
N VAL A 3 24.70 31.30 27.90
CA VAL A 3 24.15 30.30 26.97
C VAL A 3 23.20 29.27 27.63
N GLN A 4 22.70 29.53 28.84
CA GLN A 4 21.94 28.55 29.62
C GLN A 4 20.41 28.52 29.36
N HIS A 5 19.88 29.32 28.43
CA HIS A 5 18.43 29.36 28.15
C HIS A 5 17.98 28.70 26.85
N LEU A 6 18.87 28.05 26.08
CA LEU A 6 18.52 27.57 24.73
C LEU A 6 18.25 26.06 24.59
N PHE A 7 18.30 25.27 25.67
CA PHE A 7 18.03 23.81 25.62
C PHE A 7 17.08 23.30 26.69
N ALA A 8 16.09 24.11 27.08
CA ALA A 8 14.93 23.61 27.81
C ALA A 8 13.72 23.60 26.87
N VAL A 9 13.57 22.50 26.12
CA VAL A 9 12.21 21.99 25.87
C VAL A 9 11.69 21.63 27.26
N GLN A 10 11.09 22.61 27.92
CA GLN A 10 10.36 22.42 29.17
C GLN A 10 9.05 21.71 28.82
N THR A 11 9.13 20.40 28.57
CA THR A 11 7.97 19.53 28.68
C THR A 11 7.61 19.49 30.17
N GLY A 12 6.66 20.33 30.54
CA GLY A 12 6.21 20.53 31.93
C GLY A 12 5.90 19.20 32.63
N GLY A 13 6.83 18.78 33.49
CA GLY A 13 6.57 17.80 34.54
C GLY A 13 5.82 18.49 35.67
N GLY A 14 4.50 18.30 35.73
CA GLY A 14 3.69 18.90 36.79
C GLY A 14 2.19 18.68 36.64
N SER A 15 1.71 17.44 36.78
CA SER A 15 0.44 17.14 37.48
C SER A 15 0.23 15.63 37.60
N MET A 16 0.26 15.18 38.85
CA MET A 16 -0.04 13.84 39.33
C MET A 16 -1.51 13.49 39.02
N GLY A 17 -1.76 12.63 38.03
CA GLY A 17 -3.10 12.17 37.67
C GLY A 17 -3.24 11.92 36.18
N TRP A 18 -4.28 11.19 35.77
CA TRP A 18 -4.76 10.93 34.41
C TRP A 18 -4.55 12.05 33.38
N LEU A 19 -4.51 13.33 33.79
CA LEU A 19 -4.15 14.48 32.94
C LEU A 19 -2.69 14.48 32.43
N GLY A 20 -1.73 13.90 33.16
CA GLY A 20 -0.33 13.80 32.74
C GLY A 20 -0.09 12.75 31.64
N PHE A 21 -0.98 11.76 31.53
CA PHE A 21 -0.96 10.78 30.43
C PHE A 21 -1.74 11.26 29.20
N ALA A 22 -2.55 12.33 29.33
CA ALA A 22 -3.35 12.86 28.23
C ALA A 22 -2.50 13.29 27.01
N PRO A 23 -1.36 13.98 27.13
CA PRO A 23 -0.49 14.31 25.99
C PRO A 23 0.08 13.05 25.32
N LEU A 24 0.46 12.04 26.12
CA LEU A 24 1.05 10.79 25.62
C LEU A 24 0.01 9.97 24.85
N ILE A 25 -1.19 9.80 25.41
CA ILE A 25 -2.31 9.08 24.76
C ILE A 25 -2.74 9.81 23.48
N PHE A 26 -2.75 11.15 23.49
CA PHE A 26 -3.08 11.94 22.32
C PHE A 26 -2.07 11.76 21.17
N ILE A 27 -0.76 11.78 21.48
CA ILE A 27 0.30 11.45 20.52
C ILE A 27 0.10 10.04 19.96
N PHE A 28 -0.13 9.04 20.82
CA PHE A 28 -0.34 7.65 20.39
C PHE A 28 -1.58 7.49 19.52
N ALA A 29 -2.69 8.18 19.86
CA ALA A 29 -3.91 8.15 19.07
C ALA A 29 -3.70 8.72 17.66
N ILE A 30 -2.96 9.83 17.54
CA ILE A 30 -2.63 10.43 16.24
C ILE A 30 -1.76 9.48 15.41
N PHE A 31 -0.67 8.95 15.97
CA PHE A 31 0.21 8.02 15.25
C PHE A 31 -0.51 6.73 14.86
N TYR A 32 -1.36 6.18 15.74
CA TYR A 32 -2.20 5.02 15.46
C TYR A 32 -3.14 5.28 14.28
N PHE A 33 -3.84 6.42 14.30
CA PHE A 33 -4.76 6.79 13.23
C PHE A 33 -4.05 7.04 11.90
N LEU A 34 -2.90 7.72 11.95
CA LEU A 34 -2.07 8.00 10.77
C LEU A 34 -1.47 6.75 10.14
N LEU A 35 -1.21 5.67 10.89
CA LEU A 35 -0.60 4.45 10.32
C LEU A 35 -1.67 3.46 9.84
N ILE A 36 -2.79 3.32 10.56
CA ILE A 36 -3.86 2.38 10.21
C ILE A 36 -4.69 2.84 9.02
N MET A 37 -5.03 4.12 8.93
CA MET A 37 -5.82 4.65 7.81
C MET A 37 -5.15 4.44 6.44
N PRO A 38 -3.85 4.76 6.23
CA PRO A 38 -3.21 4.55 4.93
C PRO A 38 -3.06 3.06 4.59
N GLN A 39 -2.83 2.19 5.58
CA GLN A 39 -2.71 0.76 5.34
C GLN A 39 -4.04 0.16 4.88
N GLN A 40 -5.14 0.49 5.55
CA GLN A 40 -6.48 0.04 5.12
C GLN A 40 -6.83 0.55 3.73
N ARG A 41 -6.50 1.81 3.41
CA ARG A 41 -6.73 2.37 2.06
C ARG A 41 -5.94 1.61 0.99
N ARG A 42 -4.68 1.24 1.26
CA ARG A 42 -3.86 0.44 0.32
C ARG A 42 -4.42 -0.97 0.13
N GLN A 43 -4.80 -1.65 1.21
CA GLN A 43 -5.41 -2.99 1.14
C GLN A 43 -6.74 -2.98 0.39
N LYS A 44 -7.61 -1.99 0.66
CA LYS A 44 -8.89 -1.84 -0.04
C LYS A 44 -8.69 -1.61 -1.54
N LYS A 45 -7.78 -0.69 -1.92
CA LYS A 45 -7.44 -0.45 -3.33
C LYS A 45 -6.89 -1.70 -4.03
N TRP A 46 -6.04 -2.45 -3.33
CA TRP A 46 -5.51 -3.71 -3.85
C TRP A 46 -6.61 -4.74 -4.10
N GLN A 47 -7.49 -4.95 -3.11
CA GLN A 47 -8.64 -5.85 -3.26
C GLN A 47 -9.58 -5.40 -4.38
N GLN A 48 -9.83 -4.10 -4.51
CA GLN A 48 -10.62 -3.53 -5.61
C GLN A 48 -9.98 -3.83 -6.97
N MET A 49 -8.69 -3.59 -7.13
CA MET A 49 -7.97 -3.93 -8.36
C MET A 49 -8.09 -5.42 -8.70
N LEU A 50 -7.94 -6.32 -7.72
CA LEU A 50 -8.12 -7.77 -7.94
C LEU A 50 -9.55 -8.14 -8.36
N SER A 51 -10.56 -7.41 -7.87
CA SER A 51 -11.96 -7.60 -8.23
C SER A 51 -12.31 -7.06 -9.62
N GLU A 52 -11.57 -6.06 -10.09
CA GLU A 52 -11.76 -5.43 -11.40
C GLU A 52 -11.08 -6.19 -12.55
N LEU A 53 -10.22 -7.18 -12.24
CA LEU A 53 -9.54 -8.01 -13.23
C LEU A 53 -10.54 -8.74 -14.14
N LYS A 54 -10.33 -8.64 -15.45
CA LYS A 54 -11.14 -9.31 -16.48
C LYS A 54 -10.27 -10.13 -17.43
N THR A 55 -10.91 -11.11 -18.06
CA THR A 55 -10.30 -11.85 -19.17
C THR A 55 -10.00 -10.89 -20.32
N GLY A 56 -8.78 -10.94 -20.85
CA GLY A 56 -8.30 -10.03 -21.89
C GLY A 56 -7.43 -8.89 -21.35
N ASP A 57 -7.40 -8.66 -20.04
CA ASP A 57 -6.55 -7.62 -19.46
C ASP A 57 -5.07 -8.00 -19.55
N LYS A 58 -4.25 -6.99 -19.88
CA LYS A 58 -2.80 -7.10 -19.77
C LYS A 58 -2.40 -6.79 -18.34
N VAL A 59 -1.66 -7.68 -17.72
CA VAL A 59 -1.25 -7.53 -16.32
C VAL A 59 0.23 -7.79 -16.16
N VAL A 60 0.78 -7.19 -15.10
CA VAL A 60 2.14 -7.43 -14.64
C VAL A 60 2.06 -8.14 -13.29
N THR A 61 2.71 -9.29 -13.18
CA THR A 61 2.82 -10.01 -11.91
C THR A 61 3.92 -9.38 -11.04
N SER A 62 3.92 -9.68 -9.74
CA SER A 62 4.95 -9.22 -8.80
C SER A 62 6.37 -9.62 -9.17
N GLY A 63 6.55 -10.69 -9.95
CA GLY A 63 7.84 -11.12 -10.50
C GLY A 63 8.26 -10.40 -11.79
N GLY A 64 7.50 -9.40 -12.25
CA GLY A 64 7.77 -8.67 -13.48
C GLY A 64 7.30 -9.35 -14.77
N LEU A 65 6.60 -10.50 -14.68
CA LEU A 65 6.06 -11.18 -15.85
C LEU A 65 4.90 -10.38 -16.42
N ARG A 66 4.90 -10.17 -17.74
CA ARG A 66 3.84 -9.48 -18.45
C ARG A 66 3.06 -10.48 -19.28
N GLY A 67 1.75 -10.50 -19.11
CA GLY A 67 0.89 -11.45 -19.81
C GLY A 67 -0.51 -10.92 -19.98
N THR A 68 -1.33 -11.69 -20.71
CA THR A 68 -2.76 -11.43 -20.87
C THR A 68 -3.55 -12.48 -20.11
N ILE A 69 -4.55 -12.06 -19.34
CA ILE A 69 -5.42 -12.97 -18.61
C ILE A 69 -6.31 -13.74 -19.61
N ILE A 70 -6.23 -15.07 -19.60
CA ILE A 70 -7.06 -15.93 -20.46
C ILE A 70 -8.20 -16.60 -19.70
N ALA A 71 -8.08 -16.76 -18.39
CA ALA A 71 -9.14 -17.29 -17.53
C ALA A 71 -8.90 -16.83 -16.09
N ILE A 72 -9.99 -16.57 -15.37
CA ILE A 72 -9.99 -16.16 -13.97
C ILE A 72 -10.71 -17.23 -13.16
N LYS A 73 -10.08 -17.66 -12.07
CA LYS A 73 -10.67 -18.46 -10.99
C LYS A 73 -10.58 -17.66 -9.69
N ASP A 74 -11.16 -18.20 -8.62
CA ASP A 74 -11.24 -17.47 -7.35
C ASP A 74 -9.84 -17.23 -6.74
N ASP A 75 -9.01 -18.27 -6.69
CA ASP A 75 -7.67 -18.22 -6.06
C ASP A 75 -6.52 -17.97 -7.05
N TYR A 76 -6.71 -18.34 -8.32
CA TYR A 76 -5.67 -18.29 -9.34
C TYR A 76 -6.19 -17.79 -10.69
N ILE A 77 -5.29 -17.30 -11.52
CA ILE A 77 -5.56 -16.85 -12.87
C ILE A 77 -4.60 -17.52 -13.84
N HIS A 78 -5.11 -17.81 -15.04
CA HIS A 78 -4.26 -18.27 -16.12
C HIS A 78 -3.83 -17.07 -16.95
N LEU A 79 -2.52 -16.83 -17.02
CA LEU A 79 -1.92 -15.84 -17.90
C LEU A 79 -1.33 -16.53 -19.14
N ARG A 80 -1.47 -15.86 -20.28
CA ARG A 80 -0.71 -16.14 -21.48
C ARG A 80 0.45 -15.15 -21.57
N VAL A 81 1.67 -15.66 -21.53
CA VAL A 81 2.90 -14.88 -21.63
C VAL A 81 3.46 -14.97 -23.06
N PRO A 82 3.59 -13.86 -23.79
CA PRO A 82 4.29 -13.83 -25.08
C PRO A 82 5.81 -13.99 -24.92
N PRO A 83 6.55 -14.45 -25.94
CA PRO A 83 6.09 -14.78 -27.30
C PRO A 83 5.53 -16.21 -27.45
N ASP A 84 5.94 -17.15 -26.61
CA ASP A 84 5.69 -18.59 -26.81
C ASP A 84 4.28 -19.06 -26.41
N ASN A 85 3.35 -18.11 -26.19
CA ASN A 85 1.98 -18.38 -25.75
C ASN A 85 1.88 -19.28 -24.50
N LEU A 86 2.87 -19.19 -23.63
CA LEU A 86 2.99 -20.07 -22.47
C LEU A 86 1.85 -19.75 -21.49
N LYS A 87 1.09 -20.79 -21.11
CA LYS A 87 0.00 -20.69 -20.15
C LYS A 87 0.57 -20.95 -18.75
N ILE A 88 0.57 -19.92 -17.91
CA ILE A 88 1.08 -20.00 -16.55
C ILE A 88 -0.08 -19.76 -15.59
N GLU A 89 -0.16 -20.60 -14.57
CA GLU A 89 -1.06 -20.39 -13.44
C GLU A 89 -0.35 -19.54 -12.39
N VAL A 90 -0.98 -18.43 -12.01
CA VAL A 90 -0.45 -17.50 -11.01
C VAL A 90 -1.56 -17.19 -10.02
N SER A 91 -1.22 -17.09 -8.74
CA SER A 91 -2.19 -16.67 -7.72
C SER A 91 -2.73 -15.28 -8.06
N ARG A 92 -4.04 -15.09 -7.87
CA ARG A 92 -4.70 -13.80 -8.06
C ARG A 92 -4.03 -12.71 -7.21
N ALA A 93 -3.57 -13.06 -6.01
CA ALA A 93 -2.87 -12.14 -5.11
C ALA A 93 -1.47 -11.71 -5.59
N SER A 94 -0.93 -12.30 -6.65
CA SER A 94 0.38 -11.94 -7.21
C SER A 94 0.31 -10.97 -8.39
N VAL A 95 -0.88 -10.52 -8.78
CA VAL A 95 -1.05 -9.47 -9.80
C VAL A 95 -0.67 -8.13 -9.19
N ALA A 96 0.39 -7.49 -9.70
CA ALA A 96 0.92 -6.24 -9.18
C ALA A 96 0.23 -5.01 -9.76
N SER A 97 -0.07 -5.05 -11.06
CA SER A 97 -0.79 -3.99 -11.73
C SER A 97 -1.48 -4.49 -12.99
N VAL A 98 -2.54 -3.79 -13.37
CA VAL A 98 -3.15 -3.91 -14.69
C VAL A 98 -2.47 -2.89 -15.59
N ALA A 99 -1.89 -3.35 -16.70
CA ALA A 99 -1.27 -2.49 -17.69
C ALA A 99 -2.35 -1.77 -18.51
N THR A 100 -2.95 -0.76 -17.89
CA THR A 100 -3.80 0.21 -18.56
C THR A 100 -2.89 1.24 -19.24
N PRO A 101 -3.19 1.72 -20.47
CA PRO A 101 -2.35 2.68 -21.18
C PRO A 101 -2.00 3.98 -20.41
N GLU A 102 -2.71 4.29 -19.32
CA GLU A 102 -2.47 5.50 -18.51
C GLU A 102 -1.27 5.41 -17.55
N ASP A 103 -0.84 4.20 -17.14
CA ASP A 103 0.24 4.04 -16.15
C ASP A 103 1.65 4.25 -16.73
N SER A 104 1.79 4.36 -18.05
CA SER A 104 3.06 4.75 -18.69
C SER A 104 3.36 6.26 -18.65
N SER A 105 2.51 7.08 -18.02
CA SER A 105 2.65 8.55 -18.04
C SER A 105 3.25 9.20 -16.77
N LYS A 106 3.55 8.44 -15.70
CA LYS A 106 3.99 9.03 -14.41
C LYS A 106 5.32 8.53 -13.81
N SER A 107 6.13 7.78 -14.56
CA SER A 107 7.46 7.31 -14.08
C SER A 107 8.64 8.01 -14.78
N GLY A 108 8.42 9.14 -15.45
CA GLY A 108 9.46 9.89 -16.16
C GLY A 108 9.30 11.39 -15.97
N SER A 109 9.60 11.90 -14.77
CA SER A 109 10.02 13.28 -14.51
C SER A 109 10.89 13.28 -13.26
#